data_AF-A0A1G8ZTI6-F1
#
_entry.id   AF-A0A1G8ZTI6-F1
#
_cell.length_a   1.000
_cell.length_b   1.000
_cell.length_c   1.000
_cell.angle_alpha   90.00
_cell.angle_beta   90.00
_cell.angle_gamma   90.00
#
_symmetry.space_group_name_H-M   'P 1'
#
loop_
_entity.id
_entity.type
_entity.pdbx_description
1 polymer ?
#
loop_
_entity_poly.entity_id
_entity_poly.type
_entity_poly.pdbx_seq_one_letter_code
_entity_poly.pdbx_strand_id
1 'polypeptide(L)'
;MLYAANTSAGTIDVFNSSFDPVDLGDHAFKTPGQIAARGLVPFNATDIGGEVYVTYAPSGRDAQIVADEGDGAVAIFSESGKLEPHGVLLGGPHTPLAAPWGVAIAPDNFGQFSGDLLVGNFSFLHSEINAFNPQNHQLEGTIPISAGSGNTPGGLWALTFGGSGNDGSPNTLYFTDGIDGETHGLFGAIESVPLIGASTPTHHSDTLLV
;
A
#
# COMPACT_ATOMS: atom_id res chain seq x y z
N MET A 1 11.22 3.46 15.87
CA MET A 1 12.27 2.66 15.20
C MET A 1 12.32 3.10 13.74
N LEU A 2 13.32 2.72 12.94
CA LEU A 2 13.27 2.77 11.48
C LEU A 2 13.40 1.35 10.93
N TYR A 3 12.50 0.96 10.03
CA TYR A 3 12.51 -0.33 9.35
C TYR A 3 12.78 -0.09 7.86
N ALA A 4 13.74 -0.80 7.28
CA ALA A 4 14.15 -0.62 5.88
C ALA A 4 14.10 -1.95 5.13
N ALA A 5 13.37 -1.98 4.01
CA ALA A 5 13.37 -3.14 3.13
C ALA A 5 14.73 -3.28 2.43
N ASN A 6 15.46 -4.35 2.75
CA ASN A 6 16.70 -4.70 2.08
C ASN A 6 16.44 -5.79 1.06
N THR A 7 15.96 -5.37 -0.11
CA THR A 7 15.60 -6.26 -1.22
C THR A 7 16.78 -7.15 -1.66
N SER A 8 18.02 -6.64 -1.56
CA SER A 8 19.22 -7.38 -1.98
C SER A 8 19.54 -8.56 -1.06
N ALA A 9 19.26 -8.43 0.24
CA ALA A 9 19.44 -9.49 1.23
C ALA A 9 18.14 -10.28 1.50
N GLY A 10 16.99 -9.78 1.06
CA GLY A 10 15.68 -10.35 1.36
C GLY A 10 15.23 -10.14 2.80
N THR A 11 15.75 -9.12 3.49
CA THR A 11 15.54 -8.86 4.92
C THR A 11 14.91 -7.50 5.18
N ILE A 12 14.48 -7.27 6.41
CA ILE A 12 14.21 -5.93 6.95
C ILE A 12 15.34 -5.55 7.89
N ASP A 13 16.03 -4.46 7.56
CA ASP A 13 17.05 -3.87 8.42
C ASP A 13 16.40 -2.90 9.40
N VAL A 14 16.83 -2.93 10.66
CA VAL A 14 16.20 -2.15 11.74
C VAL A 14 17.21 -1.21 12.37
N PHE A 15 16.81 0.04 12.58
CA PHE A 15 17.65 1.08 13.16
C PHE A 15 16.96 1.83 14.30
N ASN A 16 17.74 2.23 15.30
CA ASN A 16 17.26 3.08 16.40
C ASN A 16 17.19 4.56 15.98
N SER A 17 16.81 5.46 16.90
CA SER A 17 16.72 6.90 16.62
C SER A 17 18.06 7.59 16.35
N SER A 18 19.19 6.93 16.62
CA SER A 18 20.54 7.38 16.25
C SER A 18 21.02 6.79 14.93
N PHE A 19 20.16 6.03 14.22
CA PHE A 19 20.50 5.25 13.03
C PHE A 19 21.53 4.12 13.25
N ASP A 20 21.71 3.68 14.49
CA ASP A 20 22.52 2.47 14.75
C ASP A 20 21.67 1.23 14.45
N PRO A 21 22.26 0.16 13.87
CA PRO A 21 21.57 -1.08 13.62
C PRO A 21 21.09 -1.74 14.92
N VAL A 22 19.89 -2.30 14.88
CA VAL A 22 19.26 -3.01 16.00
C VAL A 22 19.09 -4.48 15.62
N ASP A 23 19.70 -5.36 16.41
CA ASP A 23 19.49 -6.81 16.28
C ASP A 23 18.27 -7.24 17.08
N LEU A 24 17.22 -7.68 16.39
CA LEU A 24 15.99 -8.22 16.97
C LEU A 24 15.98 -9.76 17.00
N GLY A 25 17.08 -10.40 16.57
CA GLY A 25 17.27 -11.85 16.47
C GLY A 25 16.83 -12.45 15.13
N ASP A 26 17.34 -13.66 14.83
CA ASP A 26 17.20 -14.36 13.53
C ASP A 26 15.76 -14.63 13.05
N HIS A 27 14.76 -14.43 13.91
CA HIS A 27 13.37 -14.73 13.64
C HIS A 27 12.53 -13.48 13.38
N ALA A 28 13.08 -12.30 13.66
CA ALA A 28 12.43 -11.02 13.39
C ALA A 28 12.30 -10.81 11.88
N PHE A 29 11.12 -10.38 11.44
CA PHE A 29 10.82 -10.06 10.04
C PHE A 29 11.10 -11.20 9.05
N LYS A 30 11.08 -12.45 9.52
CA LYS A 30 11.25 -13.60 8.65
C LYS A 30 10.14 -13.61 7.60
N THR A 31 10.51 -13.61 6.32
CA THR A 31 9.56 -13.69 5.21
C THR A 31 8.62 -14.90 5.39
N PRO A 32 7.30 -14.68 5.42
CA PRO A 32 6.35 -15.77 5.55
C PRO A 32 6.53 -16.83 4.47
N GLY A 33 6.42 -18.11 4.82
CA GLY A 33 6.74 -19.22 3.91
C GLY A 33 5.93 -19.20 2.60
N GLN A 34 4.67 -18.75 2.64
CA GLN A 34 3.82 -18.59 1.46
C GLN A 34 4.27 -17.46 0.52
N ILE A 35 4.86 -16.39 1.05
CA ILE A 35 5.46 -15.30 0.27
C ILE A 35 6.79 -15.78 -0.32
N ALA A 36 7.63 -16.42 0.52
CA ALA A 36 8.92 -16.96 0.09
C ALA A 36 8.77 -18.02 -1.01
N ALA A 37 7.72 -18.86 -0.96
CA ALA A 37 7.43 -19.86 -1.98
C ALA A 37 7.14 -19.25 -3.36
N ARG A 38 6.77 -17.97 -3.42
CA ARG A 38 6.57 -17.21 -4.66
C ARG A 38 7.82 -16.45 -5.11
N GLY A 39 8.91 -16.50 -4.33
CA GLY A 39 10.14 -15.77 -4.62
C GLY A 39 10.02 -14.24 -4.52
N LEU A 40 8.99 -13.74 -3.83
CA LEU A 40 8.81 -12.32 -3.60
C LEU A 40 9.82 -11.82 -2.55
N VAL A 41 10.28 -10.58 -2.73
CA VAL A 41 11.28 -9.92 -1.88
C VAL A 41 10.69 -8.67 -1.24
N PRO A 42 11.16 -8.26 -0.04
CA PRO A 42 10.71 -7.02 0.57
C PRO A 42 10.91 -5.83 -0.37
N PHE A 43 9.88 -5.00 -0.51
CA PHE A 43 9.86 -3.85 -1.41
C PHE A 43 9.75 -2.53 -0.62
N ASN A 44 8.86 -2.48 0.37
CA ASN A 44 8.76 -1.36 1.31
C ASN A 44 8.44 -1.85 2.74
N ALA A 45 8.69 -1.02 3.75
CA ALA A 45 8.30 -1.26 5.14
C ALA A 45 7.80 0.04 5.78
N THR A 46 6.60 -0.01 6.35
CA THR A 46 5.95 1.16 6.99
C THR A 46 5.45 0.76 8.38
N ASP A 47 5.82 1.54 9.40
CA ASP A 47 5.27 1.40 10.76
C ASP A 47 4.02 2.26 10.91
N ILE A 48 2.90 1.62 11.24
CA ILE A 48 1.59 2.24 11.41
C ILE A 48 1.01 1.75 12.73
N GLY A 49 0.90 2.64 13.71
CA GLY A 49 0.24 2.33 14.98
C GLY A 49 0.89 1.23 15.82
N GLY A 50 2.19 0.94 15.62
CA GLY A 50 2.92 -0.14 16.32
C GLY A 50 2.91 -1.49 15.59
N GLU A 51 2.37 -1.51 14.36
CA GLU A 51 2.47 -2.64 13.44
C GLU A 51 3.31 -2.23 12.21
N VAL A 52 4.21 -3.11 11.80
CA VAL A 52 5.09 -2.91 10.65
C VAL A 52 4.55 -3.67 9.46
N TYR A 53 4.05 -2.94 8.49
CA TYR A 53 3.54 -3.43 7.22
C TYR A 53 4.71 -3.52 6.23
N VAL A 54 5.05 -4.75 5.85
CA VAL A 54 6.08 -5.02 4.84
C VAL A 54 5.40 -5.41 3.55
N THR A 55 5.64 -4.67 2.49
CA THR A 55 5.19 -5.07 1.15
C THR A 55 6.24 -5.93 0.48
N TYR A 56 5.80 -6.86 -0.36
CA TYR A 56 6.65 -7.78 -1.11
C TYR A 56 6.27 -7.77 -2.58
N ALA A 57 7.28 -7.78 -3.43
CA ALA A 57 7.13 -7.70 -4.88
C ALA A 57 8.06 -8.70 -5.59
N PRO A 58 7.84 -8.95 -6.89
CA PRO A 58 8.85 -9.60 -7.72
C PRO A 58 10.20 -8.89 -7.60
N SER A 59 11.29 -9.66 -7.68
CA SER A 59 12.62 -9.11 -7.49
C SER A 59 13.10 -8.35 -8.73
N GLY A 60 13.53 -7.10 -8.51
CA GLY A 60 14.14 -6.25 -9.53
C GLY A 60 13.13 -5.41 -10.31
N ARG A 61 13.57 -4.20 -10.69
CA ARG A 61 12.72 -3.19 -11.33
C ARG A 61 11.99 -3.71 -12.56
N ASP A 62 12.69 -4.44 -13.44
CA ASP A 62 12.11 -4.94 -14.69
C ASP A 62 10.90 -5.85 -14.46
N ALA A 63 10.88 -6.61 -13.35
CA ALA A 63 9.73 -7.44 -12.97
C ALA A 63 8.67 -6.65 -12.21
N GLN A 64 9.07 -5.65 -11.42
CA GLN A 64 8.16 -4.81 -10.63
C GLN A 64 7.27 -3.92 -11.50
N ILE A 65 7.84 -3.28 -12.53
CA ILE A 65 7.08 -2.36 -13.40
C ILE A 65 6.06 -3.08 -14.28
N VAL A 66 6.24 -4.38 -14.52
CA VAL A 66 5.32 -5.22 -15.32
C VAL A 66 4.59 -6.27 -14.48
N ALA A 67 4.61 -6.14 -13.15
CA ALA A 67 3.92 -7.06 -12.25
C ALA A 67 2.41 -7.07 -12.58
N ASP A 68 1.84 -8.26 -12.72
CA ASP A 68 0.42 -8.42 -13.00
C ASP A 68 -0.39 -8.44 -11.69
N GLU A 69 -1.72 -8.39 -11.81
CA GLU A 69 -2.60 -8.54 -10.65
C GLU A 69 -2.31 -9.86 -9.91
N GLY A 70 -2.06 -9.74 -8.61
CA GLY A 70 -1.74 -10.85 -7.74
C GLY A 70 -0.24 -11.05 -7.54
N ASP A 71 0.64 -10.41 -8.30
CA ASP A 71 2.10 -10.42 -8.11
C ASP A 71 2.55 -9.46 -7.01
N GLY A 72 2.17 -9.79 -5.78
CA GLY A 72 2.58 -9.06 -4.60
C GLY A 72 2.07 -9.70 -3.31
N ALA A 73 2.52 -9.15 -2.20
CA ALA A 73 1.97 -9.45 -0.89
C ALA A 73 2.20 -8.29 0.08
N VAL A 74 1.44 -8.29 1.18
CA VAL A 74 1.73 -7.51 2.38
C VAL A 74 1.81 -8.47 3.56
N ALA A 75 2.81 -8.32 4.42
CA ALA A 75 2.86 -9.01 5.70
C ALA A 75 2.97 -8.01 6.86
N ILE A 76 2.24 -8.27 7.93
CA ILE A 76 2.08 -7.39 9.09
C ILE A 76 2.83 -8.03 10.25
N PHE A 77 3.76 -7.30 10.82
CA PHE A 77 4.58 -7.74 11.94
C PHE A 77 4.41 -6.79 13.12
N SER A 78 4.62 -7.26 14.34
CA SER A 78 4.93 -6.37 15.46
C SER A 78 6.23 -5.61 15.22
N GLU A 79 6.47 -4.53 15.96
CA GLU A 79 7.76 -3.82 15.99
C GLU A 79 8.97 -4.70 16.36
N SER A 80 8.74 -5.82 17.06
CA SER A 80 9.78 -6.82 17.36
C SER A 80 10.02 -7.82 16.21
N GLY A 81 9.35 -7.65 15.07
CA GLY A 81 9.45 -8.51 13.89
C GLY A 81 8.69 -9.84 14.00
N LYS A 82 7.74 -9.98 14.93
CA LYS A 82 6.90 -11.18 15.01
C LYS A 82 5.74 -11.03 14.02
N LEU A 83 5.51 -12.02 13.16
CA LEU A 83 4.36 -12.02 12.27
C LEU A 83 3.05 -12.03 13.06
N GLU A 84 2.13 -11.12 12.73
CA GLU A 84 0.83 -11.06 13.36
C GLU A 84 -0.08 -12.22 12.91
N PRO A 85 -0.98 -12.71 13.78
CA PRO A 85 -1.98 -13.69 13.38
C PRO A 85 -2.81 -13.18 12.20
N HIS A 86 -2.95 -13.99 11.16
CA HIS A 86 -3.58 -13.59 9.90
C HIS A 86 -2.92 -12.41 9.18
N GLY A 87 -1.76 -11.92 9.62
CA GLY A 87 -1.04 -10.78 9.03
C GLY A 87 -0.36 -11.06 7.69
N VAL A 88 -0.94 -11.88 6.82
CA VAL A 88 -0.46 -12.05 5.44
C VAL A 88 -1.60 -11.85 4.46
N LEU A 89 -1.50 -10.79 3.66
CA LEU A 89 -2.32 -10.49 2.50
C LEU A 89 -1.54 -10.91 1.26
N LEU A 90 -1.87 -12.07 0.70
CA LEU A 90 -1.19 -12.62 -0.47
C LEU A 90 -1.96 -12.25 -1.75
N GLY A 91 -1.27 -11.67 -2.74
CA GLY A 91 -1.88 -11.38 -4.03
C GLY A 91 -2.39 -12.64 -4.74
N GLY A 92 -3.48 -12.50 -5.49
CA GLY A 92 -4.14 -13.58 -6.21
C GLY A 92 -5.44 -13.14 -6.89
N PRO A 93 -6.32 -14.07 -7.31
CA PRO A 93 -7.50 -13.76 -8.13
C PRO A 93 -8.52 -12.77 -7.54
N HIS A 94 -8.49 -12.55 -6.22
CA HIS A 94 -9.37 -11.62 -5.50
C HIS A 94 -8.57 -10.60 -4.67
N THR A 95 -7.27 -10.50 -4.93
CA THR A 95 -6.33 -9.68 -4.19
C THR A 95 -5.37 -9.08 -5.22
N PRO A 96 -5.80 -8.02 -5.94
CA PRO A 96 -5.11 -7.48 -7.12
C PRO A 96 -3.88 -6.65 -6.72
N LEU A 97 -2.99 -7.21 -5.91
CA LEU A 97 -1.71 -6.58 -5.58
C LEU A 97 -0.76 -6.76 -6.74
N ALA A 98 -0.18 -5.67 -7.25
CA ALA A 98 0.76 -5.67 -8.35
C ALA A 98 2.00 -4.86 -7.95
N ALA A 99 3.04 -5.56 -7.47
CA ALA A 99 4.21 -4.96 -6.84
C ALA A 99 3.84 -3.87 -5.79
N PRO A 100 3.10 -4.19 -4.72
CA PRO A 100 2.62 -3.17 -3.78
C PRO A 100 3.75 -2.40 -3.10
N TRP A 101 3.62 -1.09 -2.96
CA TRP A 101 4.61 -0.23 -2.29
C TRP A 101 3.99 0.60 -1.16
N GLY A 102 3.06 1.50 -1.50
CA GLY A 102 2.42 2.40 -0.54
C GLY A 102 1.41 1.65 0.32
N VAL A 103 1.38 1.93 1.62
CA VAL A 103 0.38 1.39 2.55
C VAL A 103 -0.08 2.47 3.52
N ALA A 104 -1.38 2.49 3.81
CA ALA A 104 -1.99 3.36 4.80
C ALA A 104 -3.23 2.70 5.42
N ILE A 105 -3.54 3.02 6.68
CA ILE A 105 -4.84 2.70 7.27
C ILE A 105 -5.75 3.90 7.12
N ALA A 106 -6.90 3.70 6.49
CA ALA A 106 -7.91 4.73 6.32
C ALA A 106 -8.54 5.12 7.67
N PRO A 107 -8.73 6.41 7.96
CA PRO A 107 -9.42 6.85 9.17
C PRO A 107 -10.91 6.47 9.12
N ASP A 108 -11.57 6.53 10.28
CA ASP A 108 -12.98 6.12 10.50
C ASP A 108 -14.02 6.86 9.63
N ASN A 109 -13.62 7.91 8.93
CA ASN A 109 -14.46 8.80 8.16
C ASN A 109 -13.98 8.98 6.72
N PHE A 110 -13.31 7.97 6.15
CA PHE A 110 -12.89 7.93 4.76
C PHE A 110 -13.91 7.25 3.83
N GLY A 111 -15.20 7.56 4.04
CA GLY A 111 -16.29 7.03 3.22
C GLY A 111 -16.43 5.51 3.29
N GLN A 112 -16.63 4.86 2.14
CA GLN A 112 -16.82 3.40 2.08
C GLN A 112 -15.59 2.61 2.55
N PHE A 113 -14.40 3.21 2.49
CA PHE A 113 -13.14 2.57 2.85
C PHE A 113 -12.69 2.90 4.28
N SER A 114 -13.62 3.35 5.14
CA SER A 114 -13.28 3.75 6.52
C SER A 114 -12.72 2.56 7.31
N GLY A 115 -11.51 2.71 7.85
CA GLY A 115 -10.82 1.65 8.59
C GLY A 115 -10.11 0.61 7.73
N ASP A 116 -10.17 0.71 6.40
CA ASP A 116 -9.53 -0.26 5.51
C ASP A 116 -8.01 -0.06 5.41
N LEU A 117 -7.31 -1.16 5.14
CA LEU A 117 -5.94 -1.14 4.68
C LEU A 117 -5.91 -0.75 3.20
N LEU A 118 -5.38 0.44 2.91
CA LEU A 118 -5.14 0.92 1.55
C LEU A 118 -3.75 0.48 1.11
N VAL A 119 -3.67 -0.14 -0.06
CA VAL A 119 -2.42 -0.61 -0.66
C VAL A 119 -2.28 -0.05 -2.07
N GLY A 120 -1.22 0.70 -2.29
CA GLY A 120 -0.86 1.28 -3.58
C GLY A 120 0.01 0.33 -4.40
N ASN A 121 -0.40 0.07 -5.64
CA ASN A 121 0.36 -0.76 -6.56
C ASN A 121 1.43 0.07 -7.31
N PHE A 122 2.68 -0.40 -7.31
CA PHE A 122 3.76 0.22 -8.06
C PHE A 122 3.76 -0.16 -9.56
N SER A 123 3.12 -1.27 -9.94
CA SER A 123 3.11 -1.71 -11.34
C SER A 123 2.68 -0.60 -12.30
N PHE A 124 3.32 -0.50 -13.46
CA PHE A 124 2.93 0.47 -14.49
C PHE A 124 1.69 -0.02 -15.26
N LEU A 125 1.32 -1.29 -15.11
CA LEU A 125 0.15 -1.88 -15.74
C LEU A 125 -1.10 -1.66 -14.89
N HIS A 126 -0.94 -1.66 -13.57
CA HIS A 126 -2.00 -1.66 -12.57
C HIS A 126 -1.64 -0.65 -11.46
N SER A 127 -1.68 0.65 -11.78
CA SER A 127 -1.31 1.75 -10.86
C SER A 127 -2.58 2.32 -10.19
N GLU A 128 -3.12 1.57 -9.24
CA GLU A 128 -4.30 1.95 -8.45
C GLU A 128 -4.10 1.69 -6.95
N ILE A 129 -5.04 2.17 -6.15
CA ILE A 129 -5.07 1.91 -4.70
C ILE A 129 -6.17 0.90 -4.41
N ASN A 130 -5.82 -0.23 -3.81
CA ASN A 130 -6.74 -1.28 -3.42
C ASN A 130 -7.04 -1.20 -1.92
N ALA A 131 -8.32 -1.24 -1.54
CA ALA A 131 -8.78 -1.18 -0.15
C ALA A 131 -9.18 -2.58 0.33
N PHE A 132 -8.56 -3.02 1.43
CA PHE A 132 -8.79 -4.32 2.03
C PHE A 132 -9.28 -4.20 3.46
N ASN A 133 -10.26 -5.01 3.82
CA ASN A 133 -10.64 -5.18 5.22
C ASN A 133 -9.45 -5.78 6.01
N PRO A 134 -8.94 -5.11 7.05
CA PRO A 134 -7.71 -5.54 7.73
C PRO A 134 -7.88 -6.80 8.58
N GLN A 135 -9.11 -7.22 8.89
CA GLN A 135 -9.36 -8.43 9.69
C GLN A 135 -9.48 -9.69 8.83
N ASN A 136 -10.09 -9.58 7.65
CA ASN A 136 -10.42 -10.74 6.82
C ASN A 136 -9.78 -10.71 5.42
N HIS A 137 -9.07 -9.63 5.08
CA HIS A 137 -8.33 -9.46 3.83
C HIS A 137 -9.17 -9.47 2.56
N GLN A 138 -10.49 -9.28 2.67
CA GLN A 138 -11.37 -9.11 1.52
C GLN A 138 -11.12 -7.75 0.88
N LEU A 139 -11.09 -7.73 -0.45
CA LEU A 139 -11.07 -6.48 -1.23
C LEU A 139 -12.45 -5.81 -1.10
N GLU A 140 -12.49 -4.63 -0.50
CA GLU A 140 -13.69 -3.81 -0.36
C GLU A 140 -13.90 -2.88 -1.56
N GLY A 141 -12.82 -2.58 -2.28
CA GLY A 141 -12.87 -1.90 -3.56
C GLY A 141 -11.53 -1.36 -4.01
N THR A 142 -11.56 -0.63 -5.13
CA THR A 142 -10.38 -0.09 -5.79
C THR A 142 -10.60 1.37 -6.15
N ILE A 143 -9.63 2.22 -5.81
CA ILE A 143 -9.62 3.65 -6.11
C ILE A 143 -8.71 3.85 -7.33
N PRO A 144 -9.28 4.17 -8.51
CA PRO A 144 -8.49 4.41 -9.71
C PRO A 144 -7.73 5.72 -9.59
N ILE A 145 -6.51 5.76 -10.14
CA ILE A 145 -5.68 6.96 -10.20
C ILE A 145 -5.63 7.48 -11.63
N SER A 146 -5.93 8.77 -11.78
CA SER A 146 -5.78 9.47 -13.06
C SER A 146 -4.37 10.06 -13.16
N ALA A 147 -3.59 9.60 -14.13
CA ALA A 147 -2.29 10.20 -14.45
C ALA A 147 -2.39 11.62 -15.05
N GLY A 148 -3.60 12.06 -15.39
CA GLY A 148 -3.84 13.30 -16.14
C GLY A 148 -3.69 13.13 -17.65
N SER A 149 -4.24 14.08 -18.40
CA SER A 149 -4.27 14.01 -19.86
C SER A 149 -2.87 14.03 -20.47
N GLY A 150 -2.57 13.05 -21.31
CA GLY A 150 -1.30 12.94 -22.03
C GLY A 150 -0.19 12.21 -21.27
N ASN A 151 -0.44 11.79 -20.02
CA ASN A 151 0.52 11.04 -19.22
C ASN A 151 0.10 9.56 -19.13
N THR A 152 1.05 8.67 -18.87
CA THR A 152 0.78 7.27 -18.52
C THR A 152 0.88 7.07 -17.01
N PRO A 153 -0.01 6.25 -16.39
CA PRO A 153 0.15 5.86 -15.00
C PRO A 153 1.49 5.18 -14.75
N GLY A 154 2.01 5.24 -13.51
CA GLY A 154 3.08 4.34 -13.13
C GLY A 154 3.62 4.54 -11.73
N GLY A 155 3.88 3.46 -11.01
CA GLY A 155 4.72 3.54 -9.83
C GLY A 155 4.06 4.32 -8.70
N LEU A 156 2.89 3.88 -8.24
CA LEU A 156 2.32 4.46 -7.03
C LEU A 156 3.26 4.21 -5.84
N TRP A 157 3.76 5.30 -5.28
CA TRP A 157 4.79 5.31 -4.25
C TRP A 157 4.17 5.52 -2.87
N ALA A 158 4.23 6.74 -2.33
CA ALA A 158 3.81 7.00 -0.97
C ALA A 158 2.29 7.12 -0.90
N LEU A 159 1.73 6.55 0.16
CA LEU A 159 0.38 6.80 0.62
C LEU A 159 0.46 7.34 2.04
N THR A 160 -0.21 8.44 2.33
CA THR A 160 -0.27 8.96 3.69
C THR A 160 -1.51 9.80 3.90
N PHE A 161 -2.14 9.67 5.07
CA PHE A 161 -3.14 10.63 5.50
C PHE A 161 -2.45 11.86 6.07
N GLY A 162 -3.06 13.03 5.85
CA GLY A 162 -2.54 14.26 6.42
C GLY A 162 -2.49 14.25 7.95
N GLY A 163 -1.70 15.16 8.51
CA GLY A 163 -1.68 15.41 9.94
C GLY A 163 -2.78 16.35 10.40
N SER A 164 -2.54 17.02 11.53
CA SER A 164 -3.30 18.21 11.91
C SER A 164 -2.43 19.45 11.71
N GLY A 165 -2.96 20.51 11.10
CA GLY A 165 -2.23 21.76 10.86
C GLY A 165 -1.62 21.84 9.46
N ASN A 166 -0.31 22.08 9.36
CA ASN A 166 0.36 22.34 8.07
C ASN A 166 0.57 21.08 7.22
N ASP A 167 0.38 19.90 7.82
CA ASP A 167 0.61 18.59 7.18
C ASP A 167 -0.64 18.07 6.46
N GLY A 168 -1.61 18.95 6.18
CA GLY A 168 -2.85 18.61 5.50
C GLY A 168 -4.01 18.25 6.43
N SER A 169 -5.03 17.61 5.85
CA SER A 169 -6.22 17.14 6.57
C SER A 169 -6.09 15.66 6.93
N PRO A 170 -6.50 15.25 8.15
CA PRO A 170 -6.41 13.86 8.59
C PRO A 170 -7.33 12.91 7.81
N ASN A 171 -8.26 13.45 7.02
CA ASN A 171 -9.21 12.67 6.22
C ASN A 171 -8.90 12.74 4.73
N THR A 172 -7.77 13.34 4.36
CA THR A 172 -7.31 13.47 2.99
C THR A 172 -6.15 12.50 2.81
N LEU A 173 -6.32 11.55 1.90
CA LEU A 173 -5.26 10.64 1.48
C LEU A 173 -4.40 11.34 0.44
N TYR A 174 -3.15 11.63 0.79
CA TYR A 174 -2.15 12.11 -0.14
C TYR A 174 -1.40 10.93 -0.75
N PHE A 175 -1.12 11.03 -2.05
CA PHE A 175 -0.35 10.01 -2.76
C PHE A 175 0.69 10.63 -3.70
N THR A 176 1.73 9.85 -3.99
CA THR A 176 2.66 10.13 -5.08
C THR A 176 2.66 9.00 -6.11
N ASP A 177 2.76 9.36 -7.38
CA ASP A 177 2.79 8.42 -8.50
C ASP A 177 3.89 8.87 -9.49
N GLY A 178 4.76 7.93 -9.87
CA GLY A 178 5.85 8.13 -10.82
C GLY A 178 5.38 8.01 -12.27
N ILE A 179 4.50 8.92 -12.70
CA ILE A 179 3.93 8.91 -14.05
C ILE A 179 5.02 8.97 -15.14
N ASP A 180 4.65 8.56 -16.35
CA ASP A 180 5.53 8.54 -17.53
C ASP A 180 6.82 7.74 -17.30
N GLY A 181 6.69 6.58 -16.66
CA GLY A 181 7.81 5.70 -16.34
C GLY A 181 8.80 6.31 -15.36
N GLU A 182 8.27 7.01 -14.34
CA GLU A 182 8.98 7.70 -13.27
C GLU A 182 9.83 8.90 -13.74
N THR A 183 9.64 9.35 -14.97
CA THR A 183 10.34 10.54 -15.48
C THR A 183 9.70 11.83 -14.99
N HIS A 184 8.44 11.78 -14.56
CA HIS A 184 7.71 12.85 -13.89
C HIS A 184 7.12 12.35 -12.56
N GLY A 185 6.57 13.28 -11.77
CA GLY A 185 5.88 12.96 -10.53
C GLY A 185 4.50 13.61 -10.49
N LEU A 186 3.50 12.81 -10.13
CA LEU A 186 2.18 13.27 -9.73
C LEU A 186 2.12 13.27 -8.20
N PHE A 187 1.69 14.39 -7.62
CA PHE A 187 1.26 14.46 -6.23
C PHE A 187 -0.23 14.76 -6.22
N GLY A 188 -1.00 13.89 -5.56
CA GLY A 188 -2.46 13.97 -5.53
C GLY A 188 -3.02 13.87 -4.13
N ALA A 189 -4.30 14.23 -4.02
CA ALA A 189 -5.07 14.20 -2.78
C ALA A 189 -6.45 13.61 -3.08
N ILE A 190 -6.89 12.67 -2.25
CA ILE A 190 -8.17 11.99 -2.37
C ILE A 190 -8.96 12.25 -1.08
N GLU A 191 -10.18 12.73 -1.24
CA GLU A 191 -11.10 12.99 -0.13
C GLU A 191 -12.37 12.18 -0.35
N SER A 192 -12.88 11.55 0.71
CA SER A 192 -14.20 10.94 0.66
C SER A 192 -15.28 12.02 0.62
N VAL A 193 -16.12 12.02 -0.40
CA VAL A 193 -17.28 12.91 -0.46
C VAL A 193 -18.46 12.25 0.25
N PRO A 194 -19.07 12.88 1.27
CA PRO A 194 -20.30 12.35 1.87
C PRO A 194 -21.40 12.27 0.81
N LEU A 195 -22.09 11.12 0.72
CA LEU A 195 -23.30 11.01 -0.08
C LEU A 195 -24.35 12.00 0.44
N ILE A 196 -24.59 13.09 -0.30
CA ILE A 196 -25.68 14.01 0.01
C ILE A 196 -26.99 13.33 -0.39
N GLY A 197 -27.66 12.70 0.59
CA GLY A 197 -29.07 12.32 0.56
C GLY A 197 -29.49 11.42 -0.61
N ALA A 198 -29.48 10.10 -0.39
CA ALA A 198 -30.21 9.18 -1.24
C ALA A 198 -31.74 9.45 -1.14
N SER A 199 -32.28 10.29 -2.04
CA SER A 199 -33.65 10.07 -2.50
C SER A 199 -33.61 8.89 -3.48
N THR A 200 -34.43 7.88 -3.17
CA THR A 200 -34.73 6.64 -3.90
C THR A 200 -34.25 6.59 -5.38
N PRO A 201 -33.50 5.56 -5.80
CA PRO A 201 -32.76 5.57 -7.06
C PRO A 201 -33.66 5.39 -8.28
N THR A 202 -33.43 6.19 -9.32
CA THR A 202 -33.52 5.69 -10.70
C THR A 202 -32.10 5.55 -11.24
N HIS A 203 -31.70 4.30 -11.47
CA HIS A 203 -30.47 3.84 -12.14
C HIS A 203 -29.68 4.93 -12.86
N HIS A 204 -28.49 5.28 -12.38
CA HIS A 204 -27.34 5.61 -13.22
C HIS A 204 -26.04 5.38 -12.42
N SER A 205 -25.03 4.86 -13.12
CA SER A 205 -23.72 4.48 -12.58
C SER A 205 -23.05 5.62 -11.82
N ASP A 206 -22.73 5.40 -10.54
CA ASP A 206 -21.95 6.35 -9.75
C ASP A 206 -20.48 6.27 -10.16
N THR A 207 -20.00 7.38 -10.70
CA THR A 207 -18.59 7.63 -11.00
C THR A 207 -18.01 8.43 -9.85
N LEU A 208 -16.97 7.91 -9.20
CA LEU A 208 -16.13 8.68 -8.28
C LEU A 208 -15.49 9.83 -9.08
N LEU A 209 -15.68 11.07 -8.66
CA LEU A 209 -14.98 12.22 -9.24
C LEU A 209 -13.54 12.22 -8.72
N VAL A 210 -12.61 12.03 -9.65
CA VAL A 210 -11.16 12.23 -9.51
C VAL A 210 -10.82 13.66 -9.91
#